data_AF-A0A3A4UD63-F1
#
_entry.id   AF-A0A3A4UD63-F1
#
_cell.length_a   1.000
_cell.length_b   1.000
_cell.length_c   1.000
_cell.angle_alpha   90.00
_cell.angle_beta   90.00
_cell.angle_gamma   90.00
#
_symmetry.space_group_name_H-M   'P 1'
#
loop_
_entity.id
_entity.type
_entity.pdbx_description
1 polymer ?
#
loop_
_entity_poly.entity_id
_entity_poly.type
_entity_poly.pdbx_seq_one_letter_code
_entity_poly.pdbx_strand_id
1 'polypeptide(L)'
;MQIRFNEEVAKGVFTILQQEWDLRRGIFEGVITPEDRWPAPESPRDHANFLLFGSLPMRGGMVSDDPFKWLNEMRNQSPSLFDPALVVEGWTAERILQAFQTATKALLNGNGTGVLGAGALSYKMREHADSWMHNSEVLVRHWGGSVLKVFEGVSSFEEAFARIDRYKKTNGKPNEASFVGMRMKIFSLLTIWLQNKNLIPVFPTPIPVDFHALRVLWQTGVVEVDGLSSFDPSTHKTKDPTKRAHLAALKGQMAFRVKPQITDEIAMWSQKFMTENGFSHQAINPAVWFLSRELCATQLQTQSKDEGAKLFPAQLLLANPKLWPPSYQDPCCHCPLEHFCTGAVLARPYYVAGLLVRFNRVPYPFPIQRNLAFFAPIGRKQRRKGAWINNKST
;
A
#
# COMPACT_ATOMS: atom_id res chain seq x y z
N MET A 1 13.48 -21.30 7.08
CA MET A 1 12.16 -20.85 6.62
C MET A 1 12.27 -20.68 5.11
N GLN A 2 11.45 -21.41 4.38
CA GLN A 2 11.43 -21.43 2.92
C GLN A 2 10.02 -21.05 2.47
N ILE A 3 9.92 -20.31 1.36
CA ILE A 3 8.64 -19.98 0.74
C ILE A 3 8.39 -20.99 -0.38
N ARG A 4 7.15 -21.47 -0.47
CA ARG A 4 6.66 -22.25 -1.59
C ARG A 4 5.47 -21.53 -2.23
N PHE A 5 5.31 -21.74 -3.52
CA PHE A 5 4.23 -21.15 -4.30
C PHE A 5 3.31 -22.26 -4.82
N ASN A 6 2.01 -22.12 -4.57
CA ASN A 6 1.02 -23.04 -5.10
C ASN A 6 0.47 -22.48 -6.42
N GLU A 7 1.05 -22.90 -7.54
CA GLU A 7 0.75 -22.35 -8.87
C GLU A 7 -0.69 -22.63 -9.33
N GLU A 8 -1.26 -23.77 -8.97
CA GLU A 8 -2.66 -24.10 -9.27
C GLU A 8 -3.62 -23.13 -8.54
N VAL A 9 -3.40 -22.92 -7.24
CA VAL A 9 -4.17 -21.94 -6.46
C VAL A 9 -3.92 -20.52 -6.99
N ALA A 10 -2.68 -20.18 -7.32
CA ALA A 10 -2.32 -18.88 -7.90
C ALA A 10 -3.08 -18.61 -9.19
N LYS A 11 -3.15 -19.61 -10.08
CA LYS A 11 -3.87 -19.50 -11.35
C LYS A 11 -5.35 -19.26 -11.14
N GLY A 12 -5.98 -20.00 -10.23
CA GLY A 12 -7.39 -19.78 -9.85
C GLY A 12 -7.64 -18.39 -9.27
N VAL A 13 -6.81 -17.98 -8.29
CA VAL A 13 -6.93 -16.67 -7.63
C VAL A 13 -6.72 -15.52 -8.61
N PHE A 14 -5.68 -15.58 -9.45
CA PHE A 14 -5.37 -14.49 -10.40
C PHE A 14 -6.38 -14.41 -11.53
N THR A 15 -6.91 -15.55 -12.00
CA THR A 15 -8.00 -15.57 -12.97
C THR A 15 -9.21 -14.80 -12.47
N ILE A 16 -9.66 -15.09 -11.24
CA ILE A 16 -10.80 -14.42 -10.64
C ILE A 16 -10.53 -12.93 -10.42
N LEU A 17 -9.35 -12.58 -9.86
CA LEU A 17 -9.00 -11.19 -9.61
C LEU A 17 -8.96 -10.35 -10.89
N GLN A 18 -8.36 -10.88 -11.97
CA GLN A 18 -8.33 -10.19 -13.26
C GLN A 18 -9.74 -10.02 -13.83
N GLN A 19 -10.54 -11.09 -13.85
CA GLN A 19 -11.92 -11.03 -14.35
C GLN A 19 -12.78 -10.00 -13.60
N GLU A 20 -12.75 -10.03 -12.26
CA GLU A 20 -13.53 -9.13 -11.42
C GLU A 20 -13.08 -7.67 -11.56
N TRP A 21 -11.77 -7.43 -11.74
CA TRP A 21 -11.22 -6.10 -11.98
C TRP A 21 -11.58 -5.55 -13.36
N ASP A 22 -11.38 -6.34 -14.41
CA ASP A 22 -11.64 -5.95 -15.79
C ASP A 22 -13.14 -5.68 -16.03
N LEU A 23 -14.00 -6.50 -15.42
CA LEU A 23 -15.46 -6.34 -15.49
C LEU A 23 -16.01 -5.33 -14.49
N ARG A 24 -15.17 -4.75 -13.62
CA ARG A 24 -15.55 -3.81 -12.55
C ARG A 24 -16.71 -4.32 -11.68
N ARG A 25 -16.62 -5.57 -11.24
CA ARG A 25 -17.67 -6.26 -10.49
C ARG A 25 -17.46 -6.18 -8.98
N GLY A 26 -18.57 -6.31 -8.24
CA GLY A 26 -18.57 -6.39 -6.79
C GLY A 26 -17.84 -5.21 -6.14
N ILE A 27 -16.81 -5.51 -5.36
CA ILE A 27 -16.03 -4.50 -4.63
C ILE A 27 -15.21 -3.57 -5.54
N PHE A 28 -15.02 -3.94 -6.81
CA PHE A 28 -14.24 -3.16 -7.77
C PHE A 28 -15.09 -2.18 -8.58
N GLU A 29 -16.42 -2.22 -8.42
CA GLU A 29 -17.33 -1.32 -9.09
C GLU A 29 -17.10 0.14 -8.65
N GLY A 30 -16.93 1.04 -9.63
CA GLY A 30 -16.74 2.46 -9.37
C GLY A 30 -15.45 2.83 -8.62
N VAL A 31 -14.52 1.87 -8.47
CA VAL A 31 -13.23 2.12 -7.82
C VAL A 31 -12.38 3.08 -8.66
N ILE A 32 -11.95 4.15 -8.03
CA ILE A 32 -10.95 5.08 -8.56
C ILE A 32 -9.69 4.95 -7.70
N THR A 33 -8.56 4.66 -8.35
CA THR A 33 -7.26 4.52 -7.67
C THR A 33 -6.78 5.86 -7.10
N PRO A 34 -5.97 5.89 -6.03
CA PRO A 34 -5.53 7.14 -5.40
C PRO A 34 -4.89 8.13 -6.36
N GLU A 35 -4.05 7.64 -7.28
CA GLU A 35 -3.36 8.43 -8.29
C GLU A 35 -4.30 9.05 -9.33
N ASP A 36 -5.53 8.52 -9.47
CA ASP A 36 -6.53 8.97 -10.45
C ASP A 36 -7.56 9.94 -9.85
N ARG A 37 -7.57 10.12 -8.53
CA ARG A 37 -8.55 10.99 -7.84
C ARG A 37 -8.21 12.46 -7.94
N TRP A 38 -6.99 12.81 -8.36
CA TRP A 38 -6.45 14.17 -8.32
C TRP A 38 -6.00 14.61 -9.71
N PRO A 39 -6.07 15.93 -10.03
CA PRO A 39 -5.64 16.44 -11.32
C PRO A 39 -4.15 16.12 -11.61
N ALA A 40 -3.91 15.39 -12.69
CA ALA A 40 -2.56 15.13 -13.17
C ALA A 40 -1.90 16.41 -13.70
N PRO A 41 -0.56 16.56 -13.58
CA PRO A 41 0.17 17.54 -14.36
C PRO A 41 0.04 17.29 -15.87
N GLU A 42 0.00 18.36 -16.67
CA GLU A 42 -0.18 18.27 -18.13
C GLU A 42 1.09 17.77 -18.83
N SER A 43 2.26 18.23 -18.37
CA SER A 43 3.57 17.80 -18.89
C SER A 43 3.83 16.33 -18.50
N PRO A 44 4.17 15.43 -19.46
CA PRO A 44 4.52 14.04 -19.14
C PRO A 44 5.66 13.91 -18.14
N ARG A 45 6.69 14.78 -18.24
CA ARG A 45 7.80 14.85 -17.28
C ARG A 45 7.28 15.15 -15.88
N ASP A 46 6.47 16.19 -15.75
CA ASP A 46 6.02 16.67 -14.43
C ASP A 46 5.03 15.67 -13.82
N HIS A 47 4.20 15.02 -14.65
CA HIS A 47 3.32 13.96 -14.20
C HIS A 47 4.11 12.75 -13.69
N ALA A 48 5.14 12.32 -14.41
CA ALA A 48 5.98 11.23 -13.98
C ALA A 48 6.71 11.54 -12.66
N ASN A 49 7.27 12.75 -12.53
CA ASN A 49 7.91 13.20 -11.29
C ASN A 49 6.90 13.31 -10.13
N PHE A 50 5.68 13.79 -10.39
CA PHE A 50 4.59 13.82 -9.41
C PHE A 50 4.25 12.41 -8.89
N LEU A 51 4.16 11.41 -9.78
CA LEU A 51 3.94 10.01 -9.41
C LEU A 51 5.12 9.43 -8.62
N LEU A 52 6.37 9.76 -8.99
CA LEU A 52 7.56 9.37 -8.23
C LEU A 52 7.48 9.90 -6.79
N PHE A 53 7.21 11.19 -6.62
CA PHE A 53 7.12 11.77 -5.29
C PHE A 53 5.89 11.29 -4.51
N GLY A 54 4.82 10.88 -5.20
CA GLY A 54 3.63 10.27 -4.60
C GLY A 54 3.86 8.84 -4.11
N SER A 55 4.82 8.11 -4.70
CA SER A 55 5.12 6.73 -4.33
C SER A 55 6.01 6.62 -3.08
N LEU A 56 6.94 7.57 -2.87
CA LEU A 56 7.90 7.53 -1.75
C LEU A 56 7.26 7.45 -0.35
N PRO A 57 6.16 8.16 -0.05
CA PRO A 57 5.47 8.04 1.23
C PRO A 57 4.78 6.68 1.43
N MET A 58 4.53 5.91 0.37
CA MET A 58 3.88 4.60 0.42
C MET A 58 4.77 3.45 0.93
N ARG A 59 5.97 3.77 1.43
CA ARG A 59 6.87 2.83 2.12
C ARG A 59 6.31 2.27 3.43
N GLY A 60 5.29 2.90 4.01
CA GLY A 60 4.54 2.38 5.16
C GLY A 60 4.06 3.48 6.12
N GLY A 61 3.07 3.15 6.95
CA GLY A 61 2.55 4.06 7.98
C GLY A 61 1.61 5.16 7.47
N MET A 62 1.28 5.16 6.19
CA MET A 62 0.35 6.12 5.57
C MET A 62 -0.81 5.41 4.89
N VAL A 63 -2.00 6.02 4.94
CA VAL A 63 -3.17 5.60 4.15
C VAL A 63 -2.92 6.02 2.71
N SER A 64 -3.12 5.13 1.73
CA SER A 64 -2.70 5.38 0.33
C SER A 64 -3.37 6.58 -0.34
N ASP A 65 -4.51 7.05 0.16
CA ASP A 65 -5.20 8.23 -0.37
C ASP A 65 -4.54 9.54 0.09
N ASP A 66 -3.87 9.51 1.25
CA ASP A 66 -3.29 10.68 1.90
C ASP A 66 -2.11 11.28 1.12
N PRO A 67 -1.14 10.50 0.60
CA PRO A 67 -0.05 11.04 -0.21
C PRO A 67 -0.54 11.90 -1.37
N PHE A 68 -1.50 11.45 -2.18
CA PHE A 68 -1.94 12.22 -3.35
C PHE A 68 -2.75 13.45 -2.98
N LYS A 69 -3.58 13.37 -1.92
CA LYS A 69 -4.25 14.54 -1.34
C LYS A 69 -3.24 15.60 -0.90
N TRP A 70 -2.19 15.16 -0.23
CA TRP A 70 -1.10 15.99 0.26
C TRP A 70 -0.26 16.60 -0.86
N LEU A 71 0.13 15.80 -1.84
CA LEU A 71 0.88 16.25 -3.00
C LEU A 71 0.10 17.29 -3.81
N ASN A 72 -1.20 17.09 -4.00
CA ASN A 72 -2.04 18.05 -4.70
C ASN A 72 -2.09 19.40 -3.97
N GLU A 73 -2.22 19.38 -2.64
CA GLU A 73 -2.17 20.60 -1.83
C GLU A 73 -0.80 21.29 -1.90
N MET A 74 0.29 20.53 -1.78
CA MET A 74 1.64 21.07 -1.92
C MET A 74 1.90 21.68 -3.30
N ARG A 75 1.40 21.05 -4.37
CA ARG A 75 1.57 21.56 -5.73
C ARG A 75 0.85 22.90 -5.92
N ASN A 76 -0.33 23.06 -5.33
CA ASN A 76 -1.07 24.33 -5.37
C ASN A 76 -0.33 25.45 -4.63
N GLN A 77 0.31 25.14 -3.49
CA GLN A 77 1.01 26.13 -2.66
C GLN A 77 2.45 26.40 -3.13
N SER A 78 3.12 25.41 -3.72
CA SER A 78 4.55 25.43 -4.02
C SER A 78 4.85 24.57 -5.25
N PRO A 79 4.39 24.99 -6.46
CA PRO A 79 4.53 24.19 -7.68
C PRO A 79 6.00 23.89 -8.04
N SER A 80 6.94 24.79 -7.71
CA SER A 80 8.37 24.57 -7.94
C SER A 80 8.95 23.37 -7.21
N LEU A 81 8.29 22.87 -6.15
CA LEU A 81 8.74 21.70 -5.39
C LEU A 81 8.70 20.39 -6.20
N PHE A 82 7.97 20.41 -7.33
CA PHE A 82 7.80 19.28 -8.23
C PHE A 82 8.69 19.34 -9.48
N ASP A 83 9.50 20.40 -9.63
CA ASP A 83 10.60 20.44 -10.60
C ASP A 83 11.93 20.20 -9.87
N PRO A 84 12.60 19.05 -10.09
CA PRO A 84 13.87 18.75 -9.44
C PRO A 84 14.97 19.82 -9.63
N ALA A 85 15.00 20.50 -10.79
CA ALA A 85 16.00 21.54 -11.03
C ALA A 85 15.77 22.75 -10.11
N LEU A 86 14.52 23.23 -10.00
CA LEU A 86 14.17 24.33 -9.11
C LEU A 86 14.36 23.96 -7.63
N VAL A 87 14.14 22.69 -7.26
CA VAL A 87 14.43 22.19 -5.91
C VAL A 87 15.93 22.30 -5.61
N VAL A 88 16.78 21.83 -6.51
CA VAL A 88 18.25 21.87 -6.32
C VAL A 88 18.78 23.31 -6.28
N GLU A 89 18.20 24.22 -7.07
CA GLU A 89 18.64 25.62 -7.13
C GLU A 89 18.20 26.44 -5.90
N GLY A 90 17.01 26.18 -5.38
CA GLY A 90 16.33 27.13 -4.49
C GLY A 90 15.79 26.57 -3.18
N TRP A 91 15.80 25.25 -2.97
CA TRP A 91 15.19 24.63 -1.79
C TRP A 91 16.22 24.02 -0.84
N THR A 92 15.81 23.87 0.41
CA THR A 92 16.52 23.10 1.44
C THR A 92 15.56 22.11 2.06
N ALA A 93 16.07 21.02 2.64
CA ALA A 93 15.23 20.04 3.35
C ALA A 93 14.36 20.69 4.43
N GLU A 94 14.84 21.76 5.08
CA GLU A 94 14.06 22.51 6.07
C GLU A 94 12.89 23.27 5.44
N ARG A 95 13.11 23.92 4.28
CA ARG A 95 12.03 24.59 3.54
C ARG A 95 11.01 23.60 3.01
N ILE A 96 11.45 22.42 2.54
CA ILE A 96 10.57 21.34 2.12
C ILE A 96 9.72 20.85 3.30
N LEU A 97 10.34 20.66 4.47
CA LEU A 97 9.63 20.30 5.71
C LEU A 97 8.58 21.35 6.09
N GLN A 98 8.88 22.65 5.94
CA GLN A 98 7.91 23.71 6.21
C GLN A 98 6.72 23.68 5.21
N ALA A 99 6.98 23.38 3.93
CA ALA A 99 5.92 23.19 2.94
C ALA A 99 5.04 21.98 3.31
N PHE A 100 5.66 20.87 3.72
CA PHE A 100 4.99 19.66 4.20
C PHE A 100 4.04 19.94 5.37
N GLN A 101 4.52 20.71 6.35
CA GLN A 101 3.74 21.13 7.52
C GLN A 101 2.59 22.06 7.14
N THR A 102 2.83 23.02 6.23
CA THR A 102 1.81 23.97 5.76
C THR A 102 0.68 23.24 5.03
N ALA A 103 1.01 22.37 4.07
CA ALA A 103 0.01 21.56 3.37
C ALA A 103 -0.77 20.65 4.33
N THR A 104 -0.10 20.04 5.30
CA THR A 104 -0.77 19.19 6.29
C THR A 104 -1.73 19.98 7.17
N LYS A 105 -1.34 21.17 7.65
CA LYS A 105 -2.23 22.06 8.41
C LYS A 105 -3.47 22.45 7.60
N ALA A 106 -3.29 22.79 6.32
CA ALA A 106 -4.38 23.15 5.43
C ALA A 106 -5.39 21.98 5.26
N LEU A 107 -4.90 20.75 5.11
CA LEU A 107 -5.75 19.58 4.91
C LEU A 107 -6.50 19.13 6.17
N LEU A 108 -5.97 19.42 7.37
CA LEU A 108 -6.53 18.98 8.65
C LEU A 108 -7.49 20.01 9.30
N ASN A 109 -7.70 21.18 8.67
CA ASN A 109 -8.64 22.23 9.12
C ASN A 109 -8.55 22.59 10.62
N GLY A 110 -7.37 22.47 11.24
CA GLY A 110 -7.15 22.79 12.66
C GLY A 110 -7.91 21.95 13.70
N ASN A 111 -8.84 21.07 13.30
CA ASN A 111 -9.74 20.32 14.21
C ASN A 111 -9.86 18.81 13.89
N GLY A 112 -9.00 18.28 13.00
CA GLY A 112 -8.91 16.83 12.80
C GLY A 112 -8.23 16.13 13.97
N THR A 113 -8.53 14.86 14.20
CA THR A 113 -7.67 13.96 15.00
C THR A 113 -6.32 13.83 14.31
N GLY A 114 -5.46 14.81 14.56
CA GLY A 114 -4.18 14.97 13.90
C GLY A 114 -3.47 16.24 14.34
N VAL A 115 -3.06 16.27 15.61
CA VAL A 115 -2.05 17.22 16.08
C VAL A 115 -0.80 17.06 15.21
N LEU A 116 -0.02 18.12 14.95
CA LEU A 116 1.35 17.96 14.44
C LEU A 116 2.08 16.92 15.31
N GLY A 117 2.34 15.72 14.77
CA GLY A 117 2.84 14.56 15.53
C GLY A 117 1.86 13.40 15.72
N ALA A 118 0.63 13.50 15.21
CA ALA A 118 -0.37 12.44 15.18
C ALA A 118 -1.10 12.46 13.82
N GLY A 119 -1.14 11.35 13.10
CA GLY A 119 -1.83 11.23 11.80
C GLY A 119 -0.87 10.85 10.66
N ALA A 120 -1.40 10.11 9.69
CA ALA A 120 -0.63 9.54 8.57
C ALA A 120 0.19 10.60 7.80
N LEU A 121 -0.39 11.79 7.59
CA LEU A 121 0.28 12.91 6.92
C LEU A 121 1.49 13.49 7.67
N SER A 122 1.56 13.30 9.00
CA SER A 122 2.68 13.74 9.83
C SER A 122 3.77 12.68 10.05
N TYR A 123 3.53 11.45 9.58
CA TYR A 123 4.44 10.34 9.80
C TYR A 123 5.76 10.58 9.06
N LYS A 124 6.88 10.60 9.79
CA LYS A 124 8.24 10.70 9.24
C LYS A 124 8.47 11.89 8.28
N MET A 125 7.75 13.01 8.45
CA MET A 125 7.86 14.18 7.57
C MET A 125 9.30 14.63 7.31
N ARG A 126 10.15 14.69 8.36
CA ARG A 126 11.55 15.07 8.22
C ARG A 126 12.31 14.12 7.28
N GLU A 127 12.18 12.82 7.51
CA GLU A 127 12.80 11.81 6.67
C GLU A 127 12.29 11.90 5.22
N HIS A 128 11.02 12.24 5.02
CA HIS A 128 10.47 12.48 3.68
C HIS A 128 11.06 13.74 3.02
N ALA A 129 11.24 14.83 3.77
CA ALA A 129 11.81 16.07 3.24
C ALA A 129 13.28 15.89 2.85
N ASP A 130 14.06 15.21 3.70
CA ASP A 130 15.45 14.87 3.40
C ASP A 130 15.53 13.95 2.16
N SER A 131 14.62 12.96 2.06
CA SER A 131 14.56 12.06 0.88
C SER A 131 14.15 12.82 -0.38
N TRP A 132 13.25 13.80 -0.29
CA TRP A 132 12.79 14.60 -1.43
C TRP A 132 13.91 15.44 -2.02
N MET A 133 14.68 16.12 -1.16
CA MET A 133 15.86 16.89 -1.57
C MET A 133 16.88 15.97 -2.25
N HIS A 134 17.27 14.88 -1.60
CA HIS A 134 18.24 13.94 -2.13
C HIS A 134 17.81 13.35 -3.47
N ASN A 135 16.57 12.89 -3.59
CA ASN A 135 16.08 12.29 -4.83
C ASN A 135 15.96 13.34 -5.96
N SER A 136 15.73 14.62 -5.64
CA SER A 136 15.76 15.71 -6.61
C SER A 136 17.18 15.95 -7.14
N GLU A 137 18.18 15.95 -6.26
CA GLU A 137 19.61 16.03 -6.65
C GLU A 137 20.01 14.86 -7.55
N VAL A 138 19.61 13.63 -7.19
CA VAL A 138 19.89 12.44 -8.00
C VAL A 138 19.21 12.53 -9.37
N LEU A 139 17.96 12.97 -9.43
CA LEU A 139 17.25 13.19 -10.69
C LEU A 139 17.97 14.18 -11.59
N VAL A 140 18.38 15.33 -11.07
CA VAL A 140 19.09 16.35 -11.86
C VAL A 140 20.44 15.81 -12.34
N ARG A 141 21.24 15.25 -11.42
CA ARG A 141 22.62 14.83 -11.70
C ARG A 141 22.70 13.64 -12.65
N HIS A 142 21.82 12.66 -12.53
CA HIS A 142 21.94 11.38 -13.24
C HIS A 142 20.84 11.17 -14.29
N TRP A 143 19.73 11.89 -14.20
CA TRP A 143 18.51 11.62 -14.98
C TRP A 143 17.91 12.86 -15.63
N GLY A 144 18.67 13.96 -15.76
CA GLY A 144 18.23 15.20 -16.41
C GLY A 144 16.97 15.82 -15.81
N GLY A 145 16.71 15.58 -14.52
CA GLY A 145 15.53 16.08 -13.81
C GLY A 145 14.22 15.38 -14.17
N SER A 146 14.26 14.17 -14.76
CA SER A 146 13.07 13.42 -15.17
C SER A 146 13.19 11.94 -14.82
N VAL A 147 12.23 11.41 -14.06
CA VAL A 147 12.19 9.97 -13.75
C VAL A 147 11.99 9.10 -14.99
N LEU A 148 11.44 9.64 -16.08
CA LEU A 148 11.28 8.91 -17.34
C LEU A 148 12.62 8.44 -17.92
N LYS A 149 13.72 9.16 -17.64
CA LYS A 149 15.07 8.78 -18.07
C LYS A 149 15.59 7.50 -17.42
N VAL A 150 15.04 7.10 -16.28
CA VAL A 150 15.32 5.78 -15.68
C VAL A 150 14.88 4.65 -16.61
N PHE A 151 13.78 4.85 -17.34
CA PHE A 151 13.15 3.86 -18.20
C PHE A 151 13.55 3.99 -19.69
N GLU A 152 14.43 4.93 -20.03
CA GLU A 152 14.86 5.10 -21.42
C GLU A 152 15.70 3.91 -21.88
N GLY A 153 15.24 3.22 -22.93
CA GLY A 153 15.92 2.07 -23.51
C GLY A 153 15.89 0.78 -22.68
N VAL A 154 15.13 0.72 -21.58
CA VAL A 154 14.98 -0.53 -20.80
C VAL A 154 13.95 -1.44 -21.45
N SER A 155 14.18 -2.75 -21.39
CA SER A 155 13.19 -3.75 -21.84
C SER A 155 12.57 -4.57 -20.70
N SER A 156 13.05 -4.40 -19.47
CA SER A 156 12.55 -5.14 -18.30
C SER A 156 12.52 -4.31 -17.02
N PHE A 157 11.69 -4.77 -16.07
CA PHE A 157 11.59 -4.20 -14.74
C PHE A 157 12.92 -4.27 -13.99
N GLU A 158 13.61 -5.41 -14.09
CA GLU A 158 14.87 -5.69 -13.41
C GLU A 158 15.98 -4.75 -13.88
N GLU A 159 16.05 -4.48 -15.19
CA GLU A 159 17.00 -3.53 -15.74
C GLU A 159 16.73 -2.12 -15.21
N ALA A 160 15.46 -1.68 -15.26
CA ALA A 160 15.06 -0.36 -14.77
C ALA A 160 15.31 -0.21 -13.26
N PHE A 161 14.98 -1.22 -12.46
CA PHE A 161 15.19 -1.19 -11.01
C PHE A 161 16.69 -1.17 -10.68
N ALA A 162 17.50 -1.96 -11.38
CA ALA A 162 18.94 -2.03 -11.16
C ALA A 162 19.68 -0.71 -11.48
N ARG A 163 19.06 0.23 -12.18
CA ARG A 163 19.59 1.60 -12.38
C ARG A 163 19.46 2.46 -11.12
N ILE A 164 18.43 2.24 -10.30
CA ILE A 164 18.11 3.06 -9.13
C ILE A 164 18.20 2.31 -7.79
N ASP A 165 18.54 1.03 -7.81
CA ASP A 165 18.68 0.22 -6.60
C ASP A 165 19.89 0.66 -5.79
N ARG A 166 19.63 1.04 -4.52
CA ARG A 166 20.63 1.46 -3.55
C ARG A 166 21.50 0.31 -3.05
N TYR A 167 20.97 -0.92 -3.08
CA TYR A 167 21.68 -2.10 -2.56
C TYR A 167 22.64 -2.70 -3.59
N LYS A 168 22.45 -2.38 -4.88
CA LYS A 168 23.39 -2.69 -5.93
C LYS A 168 24.73 -1.99 -5.69
N LYS A 169 25.81 -2.77 -5.70
CA LYS A 169 27.18 -2.27 -5.64
C LYS A 169 27.87 -2.55 -6.96
N THR A 170 28.56 -1.54 -7.49
CA THR A 170 29.44 -1.70 -8.65
C THR A 170 30.86 -1.46 -8.17
N ASN A 171 31.73 -2.46 -8.32
CA ASN A 171 33.12 -2.40 -7.84
C ASN A 171 33.21 -2.03 -6.35
N GLY A 172 32.29 -2.56 -5.53
CA GLY A 172 32.22 -2.30 -4.09
C GLY A 172 31.65 -0.93 -3.69
N LYS A 173 31.41 -0.02 -4.64
CA LYS A 173 30.84 1.32 -4.38
C LYS A 173 29.31 1.30 -4.42
N PRO A 174 28.62 2.07 -3.56
CA PRO A 174 27.18 2.26 -3.65
C PRO A 174 26.76 2.86 -4.99
N ASN A 175 25.55 2.55 -5.44
CA ASN A 175 24.96 3.18 -6.62
C ASN A 175 24.61 4.66 -6.32
N GLU A 176 25.36 5.59 -6.92
CA GLU A 176 25.15 7.04 -6.76
C GLU A 176 23.87 7.54 -7.43
N ALA A 177 23.36 6.80 -8.42
CA ALA A 177 22.11 7.10 -9.11
C ALA A 177 20.86 6.54 -8.40
N SER A 178 21.02 6.05 -7.16
CA SER A 178 19.93 5.42 -6.40
C SER A 178 19.01 6.41 -5.71
N PHE A 179 17.74 6.01 -5.54
CA PHE A 179 16.77 6.82 -4.82
C PHE A 179 16.60 6.34 -3.36
N VAL A 180 16.63 7.28 -2.43
CA VAL A 180 16.33 7.02 -1.02
C VAL A 180 14.83 6.75 -0.86
N GLY A 181 14.52 5.63 -0.18
CA GLY A 181 13.14 5.19 0.05
C GLY A 181 12.57 4.32 -1.09
N MET A 182 13.26 4.20 -2.21
CA MET A 182 12.82 3.43 -3.37
C MET A 182 13.21 1.95 -3.26
N ARG A 183 12.41 1.18 -2.54
CA ARG A 183 12.53 -0.30 -2.52
C ARG A 183 11.80 -0.92 -3.71
N MET A 184 12.08 -2.19 -4.01
CA MET A 184 11.43 -2.93 -5.11
C MET A 184 9.92 -2.72 -5.12
N LYS A 185 9.22 -2.95 -3.99
CA LYS A 185 7.77 -2.67 -3.85
C LYS A 185 7.37 -1.28 -4.37
N ILE A 186 8.08 -0.24 -3.96
CA ILE A 186 7.73 1.15 -4.31
C ILE A 186 8.02 1.43 -5.78
N PHE A 187 9.11 0.84 -6.31
CA PHE A 187 9.45 0.94 -7.71
C PHE A 187 8.47 0.16 -8.61
N SER A 188 8.01 -1.02 -8.18
CA SER A 188 6.92 -1.75 -8.84
C SER A 188 5.66 -0.90 -8.92
N LEU A 189 5.25 -0.29 -7.80
CA LEU A 189 4.08 0.57 -7.76
C LEU A 189 4.20 1.75 -8.72
N LEU A 190 5.34 2.46 -8.68
CA LEU A 190 5.63 3.56 -9.60
C LEU A 190 5.59 3.11 -11.07
N THR A 191 6.24 1.99 -11.39
CA THR A 191 6.29 1.45 -12.76
C THR A 191 4.89 1.16 -13.29
N ILE A 192 4.04 0.51 -12.49
CA ILE A 192 2.66 0.21 -12.86
C ILE A 192 1.87 1.50 -13.10
N TRP A 193 2.02 2.52 -12.25
CA TRP A 193 1.35 3.81 -12.46
C TRP A 193 1.82 4.49 -13.75
N LEU A 194 3.13 4.54 -14.02
CA LEU A 194 3.66 5.14 -15.23
C LEU A 194 3.14 4.40 -16.49
N GLN A 195 3.06 3.06 -16.45
CA GLN A 195 2.49 2.25 -17.53
C GLN A 195 0.99 2.50 -17.70
N ASN A 196 0.21 2.56 -16.62
CA ASN A 196 -1.22 2.89 -16.65
C ASN A 196 -1.49 4.27 -17.27
N LYS A 197 -0.53 5.19 -17.15
CA LYS A 197 -0.59 6.54 -17.73
C LYS A 197 0.05 6.65 -19.11
N ASN A 198 0.49 5.54 -19.70
CA ASN A 198 1.22 5.50 -20.97
C ASN A 198 2.44 6.44 -21.00
N LEU A 199 3.06 6.67 -19.84
CA LEU A 199 4.26 7.51 -19.72
C LEU A 199 5.53 6.72 -20.02
N ILE A 200 5.48 5.39 -19.87
CA ILE A 200 6.53 4.45 -20.25
C ILE A 200 5.92 3.23 -20.96
N PRO A 201 6.70 2.49 -21.77
CA PRO A 201 6.23 1.25 -22.38
C PRO A 201 5.78 0.20 -21.36
N VAL A 202 4.83 -0.63 -21.76
CA VAL A 202 4.40 -1.78 -20.97
C VAL A 202 5.41 -2.91 -21.11
N PHE A 203 5.90 -3.39 -19.97
CA PHE A 203 6.71 -4.59 -19.83
C PHE A 203 6.31 -5.31 -18.53
N PRO A 204 6.55 -6.63 -18.40
CA PRO A 204 6.19 -7.39 -17.21
C PRO A 204 6.74 -6.73 -15.94
N THR A 205 5.84 -6.50 -14.98
CA THR A 205 6.17 -5.81 -13.73
C THR A 205 5.64 -6.64 -12.54
N PRO A 206 6.44 -6.87 -11.48
CA PRO A 206 5.99 -7.63 -10.33
C PRO A 206 4.91 -6.88 -9.56
N ILE A 207 4.07 -7.60 -8.81
CA ILE A 207 3.15 -6.96 -7.89
C ILE A 207 3.94 -6.25 -6.76
N PRO A 208 3.52 -5.06 -6.30
CA PRO A 208 4.07 -4.42 -5.10
C PRO A 208 3.78 -5.25 -3.85
N VAL A 209 4.74 -6.06 -3.40
CA VAL A 209 4.53 -6.93 -2.23
C VAL A 209 4.66 -6.14 -0.93
N ASP A 210 3.52 -5.90 -0.28
CA ASP A 210 3.43 -5.37 1.07
C ASP A 210 2.50 -6.20 1.95
N PHE A 211 2.14 -5.67 3.12
CA PHE A 211 1.19 -6.34 4.00
C PHE A 211 -0.11 -6.75 3.30
N HIS A 212 -0.66 -5.89 2.44
CA HIS A 212 -1.92 -6.14 1.77
C HIS A 212 -1.82 -7.29 0.77
N ALA A 213 -0.75 -7.29 -0.04
CA ALA A 213 -0.46 -8.39 -0.95
C ALA A 213 -0.17 -9.69 -0.18
N LEU A 214 0.72 -9.64 0.82
CA LEU A 214 1.07 -10.79 1.65
C LEU A 214 -0.15 -11.41 2.34
N ARG A 215 -1.06 -10.57 2.84
CA ARG A 215 -2.32 -11.00 3.43
C ARG A 215 -3.11 -11.85 2.43
N VAL A 216 -3.39 -11.33 1.24
CA VAL A 216 -4.21 -12.04 0.25
C VAL A 216 -3.53 -13.34 -0.18
N LEU A 217 -2.24 -13.27 -0.54
CA LEU A 217 -1.49 -14.42 -1.03
C LEU A 217 -1.35 -15.53 0.02
N TRP A 218 -1.15 -15.18 1.29
CA TRP A 218 -1.01 -16.18 2.35
C TRP A 218 -2.37 -16.72 2.84
N GLN A 219 -3.43 -15.90 2.84
CA GLN A 219 -4.77 -16.35 3.22
C GLN A 219 -5.37 -17.32 2.22
N THR A 220 -5.11 -17.11 0.94
CA THR A 220 -5.60 -17.94 -0.17
C THR A 220 -4.77 -19.20 -0.39
N GLY A 221 -3.56 -19.28 0.19
CA GLY A 221 -2.65 -20.41 0.00
C GLY A 221 -1.79 -20.31 -1.27
N VAL A 222 -1.82 -19.18 -1.98
CA VAL A 222 -0.89 -18.91 -3.10
C VAL A 222 0.55 -18.96 -2.61
N VAL A 223 0.80 -18.35 -1.46
CA VAL A 223 2.09 -18.40 -0.76
C VAL A 223 1.96 -19.33 0.43
N GLU A 224 2.84 -20.32 0.51
CA GLU A 224 3.02 -21.21 1.65
C GLU A 224 4.38 -20.93 2.30
N VAL A 225 4.46 -21.05 3.62
CA VAL A 225 5.69 -20.81 4.38
C VAL A 225 6.02 -22.06 5.18
N ASP A 226 7.15 -22.69 4.84
CA ASP A 226 7.63 -23.90 5.51
C ASP A 226 8.55 -23.59 6.67
N GLY A 227 8.56 -24.52 7.63
CA GLY A 227 9.37 -24.41 8.84
C GLY A 227 8.93 -23.25 9.74
N LEU A 228 7.63 -22.93 9.73
CA LEU A 228 7.03 -22.04 10.71
C LEU A 228 7.15 -22.69 12.10
N SER A 229 7.66 -21.90 13.05
CA SER A 229 7.70 -22.27 14.45
C SER A 229 6.70 -21.42 15.24
N SER A 230 6.30 -21.94 16.39
CA SER A 230 5.48 -21.21 17.35
C SER A 230 6.20 -19.94 17.79
N PHE A 231 5.48 -18.83 17.75
CA PHE A 231 6.02 -17.54 18.15
C PHE A 231 6.37 -17.53 19.64
N ASP A 232 7.63 -17.19 19.95
CA ASP A 232 8.10 -16.93 21.30
C ASP A 232 8.36 -15.42 21.53
N PRO A 233 7.55 -14.74 22.35
CA PRO A 233 7.74 -13.32 22.65
C PRO A 233 9.07 -13.01 23.35
N SER A 234 9.72 -13.98 24.00
CA SER A 234 10.99 -13.77 24.71
C SER A 234 12.12 -13.31 23.76
N THR A 235 12.02 -13.70 22.49
CA THR A 235 12.96 -13.34 21.43
C THR A 235 12.85 -11.87 20.98
N HIS A 236 11.86 -11.12 21.50
CA HIS A 236 11.57 -9.75 21.10
C HIS A 236 11.65 -8.79 22.30
N LYS A 237 12.79 -8.11 22.45
CA LYS A 237 12.98 -7.12 23.51
C LYS A 237 12.27 -5.81 23.18
N THR A 238 11.34 -5.38 24.03
CA THR A 238 10.66 -4.07 23.93
C THR A 238 10.43 -3.46 25.31
N LYS A 239 10.69 -2.15 25.42
CA LYS A 239 10.37 -1.35 26.62
C LYS A 239 8.91 -0.86 26.63
N ASP A 240 8.28 -0.80 25.47
CA ASP A 240 6.88 -0.39 25.31
C ASP A 240 5.93 -1.48 25.89
N PRO A 241 5.13 -1.16 26.93
CA PRO A 241 4.24 -2.12 27.59
C PRO A 241 3.08 -2.56 26.68
N THR A 242 2.56 -1.69 25.83
CA THR A 242 1.50 -2.02 24.87
C THR A 242 2.02 -2.98 23.81
N LYS A 243 3.23 -2.72 23.28
CA LYS A 243 3.90 -3.65 22.37
C LYS A 243 4.20 -4.98 23.05
N ARG A 244 4.60 -4.98 24.32
CA ARG A 244 4.86 -6.22 25.09
C ARG A 244 3.60 -7.05 25.25
N ALA A 245 2.48 -6.45 25.65
CA ALA A 245 1.20 -7.13 25.80
C ALA A 245 0.73 -7.73 24.45
N HIS A 246 0.89 -6.98 23.36
CA HIS A 246 0.58 -7.46 22.01
C HIS A 246 1.42 -8.68 21.61
N LEU A 247 2.73 -8.64 21.84
CA LEU A 247 3.61 -9.77 21.54
C LEU A 247 3.30 -10.99 22.43
N ALA A 248 2.98 -10.77 23.70
CA ALA A 248 2.60 -11.85 24.61
C ALA A 248 1.32 -12.58 24.15
N ALA A 249 0.34 -11.83 23.62
CA ALA A 249 -0.90 -12.41 23.07
C ALA A 249 -0.66 -13.31 21.84
N LEU A 250 0.48 -13.16 21.15
CA LEU A 250 0.86 -13.99 20.00
C LEU A 250 1.59 -15.28 20.39
N LYS A 251 1.87 -15.51 21.68
CA LYS A 251 2.61 -16.69 22.13
C LYS A 251 1.95 -17.98 21.63
N GLY A 252 2.75 -18.86 21.03
CA GLY A 252 2.29 -20.15 20.51
C GLY A 252 1.62 -20.09 19.14
N GLN A 253 1.38 -18.90 18.59
CA GLN A 253 0.79 -18.74 17.26
C GLN A 253 1.83 -18.97 16.17
N MET A 254 1.39 -19.49 15.01
CA MET A 254 2.23 -19.57 13.82
C MET A 254 2.48 -18.16 13.28
N ALA A 255 3.72 -17.69 13.43
CA ALA A 255 4.11 -16.37 12.99
C ALA A 255 5.52 -16.35 12.41
N PHE A 256 5.76 -15.43 11.49
CA PHE A 256 7.11 -15.16 11.00
C PHE A 256 7.35 -13.67 10.81
N ARG A 257 8.62 -13.29 10.92
CA ARG A 257 9.07 -11.92 10.65
C ARG A 257 9.22 -11.73 9.15
N VAL A 258 8.51 -10.74 8.61
CA VAL A 258 8.66 -10.34 7.21
C VAL A 258 10.01 -9.65 7.04
N LYS A 259 10.82 -10.19 6.13
CA LYS A 259 12.11 -9.62 5.73
C LYS A 259 12.03 -9.21 4.26
N PRO A 260 12.84 -8.23 3.81
CA PRO A 260 12.87 -7.81 2.41
C PRO A 260 13.06 -8.97 1.42
N GLN A 261 13.91 -9.95 1.77
CA GLN A 261 14.16 -11.13 0.93
C GLN A 261 12.87 -11.90 0.59
N ILE A 262 11.95 -12.01 1.55
CA ILE A 262 10.66 -12.70 1.37
C ILE A 262 9.78 -11.91 0.40
N THR A 263 9.70 -10.59 0.59
CA THR A 263 8.86 -9.74 -0.27
C THR A 263 9.41 -9.67 -1.69
N ASP A 264 10.73 -9.63 -1.83
CA ASP A 264 11.40 -9.57 -3.14
C ASP A 264 11.28 -10.91 -3.87
N GLU A 265 11.41 -12.06 -3.18
CA GLU A 265 11.18 -13.39 -3.75
C GLU A 265 9.75 -13.56 -4.28
N ILE A 266 8.74 -13.15 -3.50
CA ILE A 266 7.34 -13.18 -3.93
C ILE A 266 7.10 -12.22 -5.10
N ALA A 267 7.72 -11.03 -5.09
CA ALA A 267 7.61 -10.07 -6.18
C ALA A 267 8.13 -10.67 -7.49
N MET A 268 9.37 -11.16 -7.49
CA MET A 268 10.00 -11.75 -8.67
C MET A 268 9.24 -12.98 -9.17
N TRP A 269 8.80 -13.87 -8.27
CA TRP A 269 7.94 -15.00 -8.64
C TRP A 269 6.64 -14.53 -9.30
N SER A 270 5.97 -13.51 -8.74
CA SER A 270 4.70 -13.01 -9.30
C SER A 270 4.84 -12.47 -10.73
N GLN A 271 5.93 -11.76 -11.04
CA GLN A 271 6.21 -11.25 -12.38
C GLN A 271 6.34 -12.41 -13.38
N LYS A 272 7.17 -13.41 -13.03
CA LYS A 272 7.38 -14.60 -13.86
C LYS A 272 6.07 -15.34 -14.07
N PHE A 273 5.37 -15.66 -12.98
CA PHE A 273 4.12 -16.41 -13.01
C PHE A 273 3.04 -15.70 -13.86
N MET A 274 2.87 -14.39 -13.69
CA MET A 274 1.92 -13.60 -14.48
C MET A 274 2.28 -13.61 -15.97
N THR A 275 3.57 -13.48 -16.30
CA THR A 275 4.05 -13.50 -17.68
C THR A 275 3.77 -14.84 -18.35
N GLU A 276 4.11 -15.94 -17.68
CA GLU A 276 3.93 -17.30 -18.21
C GLU A 276 2.45 -17.70 -18.39
N ASN A 277 1.56 -17.11 -17.59
CA ASN A 277 0.12 -17.42 -17.61
C ASN A 277 -0.73 -16.34 -18.29
N GLY A 278 -0.13 -15.28 -18.85
CA GLY A 278 -0.85 -14.22 -19.57
C GLY A 278 -1.71 -13.33 -18.68
N PHE A 279 -1.35 -13.17 -17.40
CA PHE A 279 -2.03 -12.25 -16.48
C PHE A 279 -1.50 -10.83 -16.61
N SER A 280 -2.40 -9.84 -16.54
CA SER A 280 -2.05 -8.42 -16.55
C SER A 280 -1.69 -7.94 -15.14
N HIS A 281 -0.45 -7.52 -14.93
CA HIS A 281 -0.06 -6.88 -13.66
C HIS A 281 -0.82 -5.58 -13.39
N GLN A 282 -1.31 -4.90 -14.43
CA GLN A 282 -2.13 -3.68 -14.32
C GLN A 282 -3.55 -4.00 -13.80
N ALA A 283 -4.02 -5.25 -13.94
CA ALA A 283 -5.27 -5.72 -13.36
C ALA A 283 -5.05 -6.37 -11.98
N ILE A 284 -4.09 -7.29 -11.87
CA ILE A 284 -3.84 -8.05 -10.64
C ILE A 284 -3.42 -7.15 -9.48
N ASN A 285 -2.50 -6.21 -9.70
CA ASN A 285 -2.00 -5.34 -8.63
C ASN A 285 -3.13 -4.58 -7.90
N PRO A 286 -3.92 -3.74 -8.59
CA PRO A 286 -4.97 -2.99 -7.91
C PRO A 286 -6.08 -3.93 -7.39
N ALA A 287 -6.38 -5.05 -8.05
CA ALA A 287 -7.36 -6.02 -7.55
C ALA A 287 -6.95 -6.62 -6.19
N VAL A 288 -5.71 -7.09 -6.06
CA VAL A 288 -5.14 -7.59 -4.80
C VAL A 288 -5.19 -6.50 -3.73
N TRP A 289 -4.77 -5.30 -4.08
CA TRP A 289 -4.66 -4.19 -3.14
C TRP A 289 -6.04 -3.76 -2.60
N PHE A 290 -7.03 -3.52 -3.46
CA PHE A 290 -8.38 -3.12 -3.06
C PHE A 290 -9.11 -4.23 -2.31
N LEU A 291 -9.01 -5.49 -2.73
CA LEU A 291 -9.61 -6.61 -2.02
C LEU A 291 -9.09 -6.70 -0.58
N SER A 292 -7.78 -6.56 -0.41
CA SER A 292 -7.14 -6.62 0.90
C SER A 292 -7.51 -5.44 1.82
N ARG A 293 -7.59 -4.23 1.24
CA ARG A 293 -7.83 -2.97 1.95
C ARG A 293 -9.30 -2.77 2.31
N GLU A 294 -10.21 -3.02 1.38
CA GLU A 294 -11.63 -2.69 1.53
C GLU A 294 -12.43 -3.86 2.10
N LEU A 295 -12.11 -5.10 1.70
CA LEU A 295 -12.85 -6.28 2.12
C LEU A 295 -12.14 -7.02 3.25
N CYS A 296 -10.89 -7.46 3.03
CA CYS A 296 -10.18 -8.22 4.06
C CYS A 296 -9.86 -7.40 5.30
N ALA A 297 -9.89 -6.06 5.27
CA ALA A 297 -9.63 -5.26 6.47
C ALA A 297 -10.85 -5.10 7.39
N THR A 298 -12.05 -5.48 6.93
CA THR A 298 -13.31 -5.35 7.70
C THR A 298 -13.78 -6.66 8.32
N GLN A 299 -13.11 -7.78 8.02
CA GLN A 299 -13.45 -9.09 8.60
C GLN A 299 -12.96 -9.16 10.07
N LEU A 300 -13.76 -9.72 10.97
CA LEU A 300 -13.52 -9.70 12.43
C LEU A 300 -12.14 -10.23 12.86
N GLN A 301 -11.63 -11.29 12.24
CA GLN A 301 -10.34 -11.89 12.57
C GLN A 301 -9.15 -11.15 11.99
N THR A 302 -9.34 -10.30 10.97
CA THR A 302 -8.27 -9.58 10.26
C THR A 302 -8.30 -8.07 10.51
N GLN A 303 -9.42 -7.54 10.99
CA GLN A 303 -9.61 -6.12 11.27
C GLN A 303 -8.70 -5.63 12.38
N SER A 304 -8.41 -4.34 12.33
CA SER A 304 -7.56 -3.64 13.29
C SER A 304 -8.21 -2.38 13.85
N LYS A 305 -9.48 -2.10 13.50
CA LYS A 305 -10.23 -0.94 13.99
C LYS A 305 -10.76 -1.22 15.40
N ASP A 306 -10.56 -0.23 16.27
CA ASP A 306 -11.07 -0.08 17.64
C ASP A 306 -10.61 -1.09 18.71
N GLU A 307 -10.45 -2.37 18.38
CA GLU A 307 -10.09 -3.38 19.38
C GLU A 307 -8.63 -3.80 19.34
N GLY A 308 -7.77 -3.14 18.55
CA GLY A 308 -6.56 -3.71 17.96
C GLY A 308 -5.66 -4.64 18.79
N ALA A 309 -5.65 -4.63 20.12
CA ALA A 309 -4.98 -5.66 20.93
C ALA A 309 -5.71 -7.03 20.97
N LYS A 310 -7.02 -7.07 20.72
CA LYS A 310 -7.85 -8.27 20.85
C LYS A 310 -7.68 -9.15 19.63
N LEU A 311 -7.17 -10.36 19.86
CA LEU A 311 -7.04 -11.38 18.84
C LEU A 311 -8.33 -12.21 18.81
N PHE A 312 -8.75 -12.58 17.61
CA PHE A 312 -9.86 -13.49 17.38
C PHE A 312 -9.38 -14.78 16.72
N PRO A 313 -8.57 -15.60 17.42
CA PRO A 313 -8.17 -16.91 16.90
C PRO A 313 -9.41 -17.81 16.73
N ALA A 314 -9.30 -18.78 15.82
CA ALA A 314 -10.43 -19.64 15.46
C ALA A 314 -11.09 -20.30 16.68
N GLN A 315 -10.27 -20.82 17.60
CA GLN A 315 -10.74 -21.51 18.79
C GLN A 315 -11.57 -20.59 19.70
N LEU A 316 -11.21 -19.31 19.80
CA LEU A 316 -11.94 -18.35 20.62
C LEU A 316 -13.32 -18.04 20.04
N LEU A 317 -13.41 -17.82 18.73
CA LEU A 317 -14.68 -17.55 18.04
C LEU A 317 -15.60 -18.76 18.02
N LEU A 318 -15.05 -19.97 17.83
CA LEU A 318 -15.81 -21.22 17.88
C LEU A 318 -16.37 -21.48 19.29
N ALA A 319 -15.57 -21.23 20.32
CA ALA A 319 -16.01 -21.38 21.72
C ALA A 319 -17.01 -20.31 22.15
N ASN A 320 -16.98 -19.11 21.54
CA ASN A 320 -17.83 -17.98 21.92
C ASN A 320 -18.45 -17.28 20.70
N PRO A 321 -19.49 -17.87 20.06
CA PRO A 321 -20.15 -17.25 18.90
C PRO A 321 -20.76 -15.87 19.17
N LYS A 322 -21.01 -15.51 20.43
CA LYS A 322 -21.49 -14.17 20.83
C LYS A 322 -20.44 -13.06 20.66
N LEU A 323 -19.18 -13.42 20.36
CA LEU A 323 -18.13 -12.45 20.04
C LEU A 323 -18.32 -11.80 18.66
N TRP A 324 -19.11 -12.41 17.78
CA TRP A 324 -19.54 -11.74 16.56
C TRP A 324 -20.52 -10.61 16.92
N PRO A 325 -20.26 -9.36 16.49
CA PRO A 325 -21.19 -8.26 16.77
C PRO A 325 -22.60 -8.57 16.22
N PRO A 326 -23.69 -8.20 16.93
CA PRO A 326 -25.06 -8.44 16.44
C PRO A 326 -25.36 -7.79 15.08
N SER A 327 -24.70 -6.67 14.77
CA SER A 327 -24.78 -5.95 13.50
C SER A 327 -23.67 -6.34 12.50
N TYR A 328 -22.92 -7.40 12.79
CA TYR A 328 -21.81 -7.83 11.94
C TYR A 328 -22.34 -8.33 10.60
N GLN A 329 -21.88 -7.72 9.53
CA GLN A 329 -22.11 -8.17 8.16
C GLN A 329 -20.81 -8.80 7.67
N ASP A 330 -20.84 -10.08 7.33
CA ASP A 330 -19.62 -10.78 6.93
C ASP A 330 -19.15 -10.28 5.55
N PRO A 331 -18.04 -9.53 5.45
CA PRO A 331 -17.56 -9.07 4.16
C PRO A 331 -17.16 -10.24 3.25
N CYS A 332 -16.84 -11.41 3.81
CA CYS A 332 -16.43 -12.55 3.03
C CYS A 332 -17.53 -13.12 2.13
N CYS A 333 -18.82 -12.93 2.45
CA CYS A 333 -19.90 -13.41 1.59
C CYS A 333 -19.99 -12.68 0.24
N HIS A 334 -19.27 -11.57 0.10
CA HIS A 334 -19.11 -10.81 -1.14
C HIS A 334 -17.71 -10.99 -1.75
N CYS A 335 -16.85 -11.82 -1.16
CA CYS A 335 -15.48 -12.01 -1.62
C CYS A 335 -15.43 -13.03 -2.76
N PRO A 336 -14.93 -12.67 -3.96
CA PRO A 336 -14.84 -13.61 -5.06
C PRO A 336 -13.78 -14.71 -4.81
N LEU A 337 -12.89 -14.50 -3.82
CA LEU A 337 -11.85 -15.46 -3.41
C LEU A 337 -12.22 -16.27 -2.16
N GLU A 338 -13.48 -16.21 -1.71
CA GLU A 338 -13.90 -16.80 -0.43
C GLU A 338 -13.49 -18.27 -0.28
N HIS A 339 -13.67 -19.05 -1.35
CA HIS A 339 -13.43 -20.50 -1.38
C HIS A 339 -11.95 -20.88 -1.33
N PHE A 340 -11.04 -19.99 -1.71
CA PHE A 340 -9.59 -20.18 -1.51
C PHE A 340 -9.14 -19.79 -0.09
N CYS A 341 -9.89 -18.91 0.58
CA CYS A 341 -9.47 -18.32 1.85
C CYS A 341 -9.63 -19.29 3.02
N THR A 342 -8.56 -20.01 3.34
CA THR A 342 -8.49 -20.95 4.48
C THR A 342 -7.96 -20.29 5.76
N GLY A 343 -7.36 -19.10 5.66
CA GLY A 343 -6.78 -18.40 6.81
C GLY A 343 -7.22 -16.94 7.01
N ALA A 344 -6.93 -16.43 8.20
CA ALA A 344 -7.11 -15.03 8.60
C ALA A 344 -5.74 -14.42 8.99
N VAL A 345 -5.31 -13.35 8.29
CA VAL A 345 -4.03 -12.67 8.53
C VAL A 345 -4.22 -11.26 9.11
N LEU A 346 -3.70 -11.07 10.33
CA LEU A 346 -3.91 -9.85 11.11
C LEU A 346 -2.97 -8.71 10.69
N ALA A 347 -3.52 -7.50 10.67
CA ALA A 347 -2.77 -6.27 10.40
C ALA A 347 -1.83 -5.87 11.53
N ARG A 348 -2.32 -5.86 12.77
CA ARG A 348 -1.59 -5.22 13.87
C ARG A 348 -0.23 -5.86 14.19
N PRO A 349 -0.06 -7.20 14.23
CA PRO A 349 1.25 -7.81 14.41
C PRO A 349 2.29 -7.32 13.39
N TYR A 350 1.86 -7.08 12.15
CA TYR A 350 2.72 -6.56 11.09
C TYR A 350 3.12 -5.11 11.40
N TYR A 351 2.17 -4.24 11.69
CA TYR A 351 2.45 -2.82 11.93
C TYR A 351 3.22 -2.56 13.24
N VAL A 352 3.07 -3.41 14.26
CA VAL A 352 3.74 -3.27 15.57
C VAL A 352 5.14 -3.88 15.56
N ALA A 353 5.32 -5.02 14.89
CA ALA A 353 6.51 -5.85 15.05
C ALA A 353 7.10 -6.39 13.74
N GLY A 354 6.47 -6.15 12.58
CA GLY A 354 6.83 -6.74 11.30
C GLY A 354 6.56 -8.24 11.24
N LEU A 355 5.57 -8.73 12.01
CA LEU A 355 5.20 -10.13 12.09
C LEU A 355 3.94 -10.40 11.28
N LEU A 356 3.96 -11.45 10.46
CA LEU A 356 2.75 -12.02 9.89
C LEU A 356 2.29 -13.19 10.75
N VAL A 357 1.00 -13.20 11.08
CA VAL A 357 0.35 -14.21 11.92
C VAL A 357 -0.88 -14.68 11.17
N ARG A 358 -1.05 -16.00 11.03
CA ARG A 358 -2.19 -16.62 10.35
C ARG A 358 -2.97 -17.51 11.31
N PHE A 359 -4.27 -17.28 11.39
CA PHE A 359 -5.21 -18.19 12.04
C PHE A 359 -5.99 -18.98 10.99
N ASN A 360 -6.60 -20.08 11.40
CA ASN A 360 -7.68 -20.67 10.61
C ASN A 360 -8.85 -19.67 10.54
N ARG A 361 -9.43 -19.54 9.35
CA ARG A 361 -10.60 -18.69 9.17
C ARG A 361 -11.83 -19.39 9.76
N VAL A 362 -12.64 -18.64 10.48
CA VAL A 362 -13.97 -19.07 10.95
C VAL A 362 -15.01 -18.28 10.15
N PRO A 363 -15.84 -18.96 9.33
CA PRO A 363 -16.98 -18.32 8.67
C PRO A 363 -17.96 -17.74 9.68
N TYR A 364 -18.70 -16.70 9.28
CA TYR A 364 -19.77 -16.15 10.11
C TYR A 364 -20.87 -17.22 10.32
N PRO A 365 -21.25 -17.53 11.58
CA PRO A 365 -22.07 -18.71 11.88
C PRO A 365 -23.59 -18.49 11.71
N PHE A 366 -24.04 -17.26 11.44
CA PHE A 366 -25.47 -16.94 11.31
C PHE A 366 -25.90 -16.84 9.85
N PRO A 367 -27.18 -17.08 9.52
CA PRO A 367 -27.69 -16.98 8.15
C PRO A 367 -27.37 -15.60 7.56
N ILE A 368 -26.77 -15.59 6.38
CA ILE A 368 -26.42 -14.36 5.67
C ILE A 368 -27.72 -13.61 5.34
N GLN A 369 -27.99 -12.51 6.05
CA GLN A 369 -28.96 -11.54 5.58
C GLN A 369 -28.35 -10.81 4.39
N ARG A 370 -28.67 -11.25 3.18
CA ARG A 370 -28.26 -10.59 1.92
C ARG A 370 -28.97 -9.24 1.77
N ASN A 371 -28.62 -8.26 2.60
CA ASN A 371 -29.01 -6.88 2.35
C ASN A 371 -28.06 -6.31 1.31
N LEU A 372 -28.54 -6.20 0.07
CA LEU A 372 -27.83 -5.71 -1.13
C LEU A 372 -27.41 -4.22 -1.08
N ALA A 373 -27.57 -3.54 0.05
CA ALA A 373 -27.32 -2.11 0.18
C ALA A 373 -25.85 -1.75 0.51
N PHE A 374 -24.92 -2.71 0.37
CA PHE A 374 -23.52 -2.50 0.73
C PHE A 374 -22.71 -2.06 -0.49
N PHE A 375 -21.91 -1.01 -0.29
CA PHE A 375 -21.17 -0.22 -1.28
C PHE A 375 -22.00 0.88 -1.97
N ALA A 376 -22.42 1.89 -1.19
CA ALA A 376 -22.28 3.24 -1.74
C ALA A 376 -20.77 3.45 -2.01
N PRO A 377 -20.34 3.75 -3.25
CA PRO A 377 -18.93 3.96 -3.54
C PRO A 377 -18.38 5.01 -2.58
N ILE A 378 -17.35 4.65 -1.81
CA ILE A 378 -16.58 5.61 -1.01
C ILE A 378 -15.81 6.48 -2.01
N GLY A 379 -16.54 7.44 -2.59
CA GLY A 379 -16.10 8.29 -3.69
C GLY A 379 -17.08 9.43 -4.02
N ARG A 380 -18.35 9.36 -3.58
CA ARG A 380 -19.30 10.48 -3.73
C ARG A 380 -19.67 11.12 -2.41
N LYS A 381 -18.90 12.16 -2.04
CA LYS A 381 -19.41 13.38 -1.37
C LYS A 381 -18.37 14.50 -1.48
N GLN A 382 -18.11 14.98 -2.70
CA GLN A 382 -17.84 16.41 -2.83
C GLN A 382 -19.17 17.12 -2.55
N ARG A 383 -19.32 17.64 -1.34
CA ARG A 383 -20.31 18.69 -1.08
C ARG A 383 -19.91 19.87 -1.95
N ARG A 384 -20.58 20.06 -3.09
CA ARG A 384 -20.72 21.39 -3.70
C ARG A 384 -21.34 22.29 -2.63
N LYS A 385 -20.53 23.07 -1.92
CA LYS A 385 -21.06 24.25 -1.23
C LYS A 385 -21.32 25.28 -2.31
N GLY A 386 -22.60 25.48 -2.59
CA GLY A 386 -23.09 26.47 -3.53
C GLY A 386 -22.63 27.87 -3.17
N ALA A 387 -22.48 28.67 -4.21
CA ALA A 387 -22.39 30.11 -4.16
C ALA A 387 -23.52 30.66 -3.27
N TRP A 388 -23.14 31.49 -2.30
CA TRP A 388 -24.05 32.47 -1.72
C TRP A 388 -23.62 33.83 -2.22
N ILE A 389 -24.31 34.27 -3.27
CA ILE A 389 -24.41 35.67 -3.65
C ILE A 389 -25.31 36.31 -2.60
N ASN A 390 -24.77 37.24 -1.79
CA ASN A 390 -25.60 38.16 -1.02
C ASN A 390 -25.60 39.51 -1.74
N ASN A 391 -26.67 39.72 -2.51
CA ASN A 391 -27.20 41.04 -2.82
C ASN A 391 -27.95 41.56 -1.59
N LYS A 392 -27.67 42.82 -1.22
CA LYS A 392 -28.57 43.89 -0.72
C LYS A 392 -27.67 44.95 -0.08
N SER A 393 -27.52 46.18 -0.59
CA SER A 393 -28.51 47.23 -0.87
C SER A 393 -29.41 47.53 0.34
N THR A 394 -28.91 48.35 1.25
CA THR A 394 -29.50 49.60 1.76
C THR A 394 -28.40 50.41 2.42
#